data_AF-A0A8J9VE97-F1
#
_entry.id   AF-A0A8J9VE97-F1
#
_cell.length_a   1.000
_cell.length_b   1.000
_cell.length_c   1.000
_cell.angle_alpha   90.00
_cell.angle_beta   90.00
_cell.angle_gamma   90.00
#
_symmetry.space_group_name_H-M   'P 1'
#
loop_
_entity.id
_entity.type
_entity.pdbx_description
1 polymer ?
#
loop_
_entity_poly.entity_id
_entity_poly.type
_entity_poly.pdbx_seq_one_letter_code
_entity_poly.pdbx_strand_id
1 'polypeptide(L)'
;MLRPRVVLVVVLLALLLGEGDGWRRRRRAPPPPPPPCSCSWWDWGSWSGCSAACGGGTRHRTRSRNGCCSPSQETQTSTCNTHSCCSCRWGSWSYWSGCSRTCDGGTKTRTRHRNSCCYPSYGSQSMSCSTQPCCSCWWGNWHAWGSCSSACGEGRQTRTRYREHCCQPSFQEDARPCHNHCDGSGHSHAHAMSLEHKEQRVLQYVLQNASRGDPESVVAAMDKYGMEKEWLITVGEHKGPILDRFVKETAPQTMLELGTYMGYSAVRIVRLLPETAKFITLEVNPEVAALAKEIISFAGLQDRIIQVISDSADAIPQLKAKFNVETFDMVFIDHWKDVYVRDIKLLEANKLLRKGTVVLADNILRPGAPEYAEYVRTCGKYDSTLHKATFKDKTDGVEKSVYRG
;
A
#
# COMPACT_ATOMS: atom_id res chain seq x y z
N MET A 1 68.63 18.58 -58.57
CA MET A 1 67.93 18.25 -59.85
C MET A 1 68.88 17.46 -60.74
N LEU A 2 68.34 16.65 -61.68
CA LEU A 2 69.06 15.81 -62.66
C LEU A 2 69.90 14.65 -62.05
N ARG A 3 69.97 13.40 -62.55
CA ARG A 3 69.88 12.74 -63.89
C ARG A 3 71.19 12.78 -64.72
N PRO A 4 71.48 11.80 -65.63
CA PRO A 4 71.40 10.32 -65.51
C PRO A 4 72.50 9.55 -66.33
N ARG A 5 72.34 8.21 -66.54
CA ARG A 5 72.98 7.31 -67.57
C ARG A 5 74.45 6.88 -67.32
N VAL A 6 74.90 5.61 -67.52
CA VAL A 6 74.77 4.56 -68.60
C VAL A 6 75.69 4.89 -69.80
N VAL A 7 76.54 4.01 -70.40
CA VAL A 7 76.54 2.51 -70.52
C VAL A 7 77.67 1.79 -69.70
N LEU A 8 78.48 0.75 -70.06
CA LEU A 8 78.83 0.04 -71.32
C LEU A 8 79.11 -1.51 -71.16
N VAL A 9 80.16 -2.08 -71.79
CA VAL A 9 80.37 -3.51 -72.19
C VAL A 9 81.88 -3.88 -72.19
N VAL A 10 82.27 -5.19 -72.08
CA VAL A 10 83.56 -5.89 -72.44
C VAL A 10 83.82 -7.12 -71.51
N VAL A 11 84.28 -8.33 -71.89
CA VAL A 11 84.43 -9.00 -73.22
C VAL A 11 84.33 -10.57 -73.15
N LEU A 12 85.41 -11.37 -73.30
CA LEU A 12 85.40 -12.83 -73.59
C LEU A 12 86.22 -13.76 -72.66
N LEU A 13 85.91 -15.07 -72.78
CA LEU A 13 86.60 -16.30 -72.35
C LEU A 13 88.13 -16.38 -72.63
N ALA A 14 88.86 -17.26 -71.91
CA ALA A 14 89.56 -18.45 -72.46
C ALA A 14 90.42 -19.27 -71.45
N LEU A 15 90.50 -20.60 -71.66
CA LEU A 15 91.63 -21.57 -71.51
C LEU A 15 92.60 -21.48 -70.28
N LEU A 16 92.78 -22.51 -69.44
CA LEU A 16 93.39 -23.86 -69.58
C LEU A 16 94.94 -23.93 -69.48
N LEU A 17 95.43 -25.03 -68.86
CA LEU A 17 96.85 -25.42 -68.59
C LEU A 17 97.56 -24.58 -67.51
N GLY A 18 98.55 -25.08 -66.75
CA GLY A 18 99.17 -26.42 -66.70
C GLY A 18 100.12 -26.60 -65.49
N GLU A 19 100.71 -27.80 -65.37
CA GLU A 19 101.59 -28.29 -64.28
C GLU A 19 102.94 -27.50 -64.14
N GLY A 20 103.71 -27.54 -63.04
CA GLY A 20 103.60 -28.35 -61.80
C GLY A 20 104.70 -28.05 -60.75
N ASP A 21 105.08 -29.07 -59.97
CA ASP A 21 106.24 -29.18 -59.05
C ASP A 21 106.47 -28.21 -57.85
N GLY A 22 105.89 -28.59 -56.70
CA GLY A 22 106.64 -29.55 -55.87
C GLY A 22 107.59 -29.06 -54.77
N TRP A 23 107.13 -28.29 -53.77
CA TRP A 23 107.87 -28.11 -52.49
C TRP A 23 107.21 -28.85 -51.31
N ARG A 24 107.93 -29.81 -50.70
CA ARG A 24 107.43 -30.66 -49.60
C ARG A 24 107.26 -29.87 -48.29
N ARG A 25 106.01 -29.59 -47.90
CA ARG A 25 105.69 -29.11 -46.54
C ARG A 25 105.57 -30.28 -45.55
N ARG A 26 106.19 -30.16 -44.38
CA ARG A 26 106.07 -31.15 -43.28
C ARG A 26 104.61 -31.22 -42.80
N ARG A 27 104.03 -32.42 -42.74
CA ARG A 27 102.71 -32.61 -42.11
C ARG A 27 102.84 -32.36 -40.60
N ARG A 28 102.11 -31.37 -40.07
CA ARG A 28 101.84 -31.31 -38.62
C ARG A 28 100.82 -32.39 -38.28
N ALA A 29 100.88 -32.94 -37.07
CA ALA A 29 99.80 -33.78 -36.56
C ALA A 29 98.47 -32.98 -36.50
N PRO A 30 97.30 -33.62 -36.68
CA PRO A 30 96.03 -32.96 -36.44
C PRO A 30 95.95 -32.50 -34.97
N PRO A 31 95.25 -31.39 -34.67
CA PRO A 31 94.98 -31.00 -33.29
C PRO A 31 94.17 -32.11 -32.58
N PRO A 32 94.29 -32.25 -31.25
CA PRO A 32 93.43 -33.16 -30.50
C PRO A 32 91.95 -32.76 -30.67
N PRO A 33 91.02 -33.72 -30.58
CA PRO A 33 89.60 -33.39 -30.61
C PRO A 33 89.25 -32.42 -29.46
N PRO A 34 88.28 -31.51 -29.66
CA PRO A 34 87.85 -30.62 -28.58
C PRO A 34 87.35 -31.44 -27.38
N PRO A 35 87.56 -30.96 -26.14
CA PRO A 35 87.13 -31.69 -24.95
C PRO A 35 85.62 -31.94 -24.98
N PRO A 36 85.14 -33.10 -24.49
CA PRO A 36 83.72 -33.43 -24.51
C PRO A 36 82.95 -32.38 -23.72
N CYS A 37 82.04 -31.65 -24.37
CA CYS A 37 81.28 -30.60 -23.71
C CYS A 37 80.41 -31.20 -22.59
N SER A 38 80.74 -30.88 -21.34
CA SER A 38 79.89 -31.20 -20.19
C SER A 38 78.63 -30.33 -20.24
N CYS A 39 77.55 -30.85 -20.82
CA CYS A 39 76.28 -30.14 -21.02
C CYS A 39 75.48 -29.94 -19.72
N SER A 40 76.05 -29.22 -18.75
CA SER A 40 75.42 -28.89 -17.48
C SER A 40 74.41 -27.75 -17.63
N TRP A 41 73.27 -27.87 -16.95
CA TRP A 41 72.32 -26.78 -16.77
C TRP A 41 72.85 -25.81 -15.72
N TRP A 42 72.64 -24.51 -15.94
CA TRP A 42 72.79 -23.50 -14.89
C TRP A 42 71.56 -23.54 -13.95
N ASP A 43 71.69 -22.92 -12.78
CA ASP A 43 70.58 -22.76 -11.86
C ASP A 43 69.39 -22.02 -12.48
N TRP A 44 68.21 -22.29 -11.95
CA TRP A 44 66.97 -21.66 -12.38
C TRP A 44 66.94 -20.17 -11.99
N GLY A 45 66.64 -19.31 -12.96
CA GLY A 45 66.32 -17.91 -12.67
C GLY A 45 65.07 -17.77 -11.78
N SER A 46 64.89 -16.57 -11.24
CA SER A 46 63.71 -16.21 -10.45
C SER A 46 62.40 -16.42 -11.23
N TRP A 47 61.34 -16.79 -10.52
CA TRP A 47 60.00 -16.84 -11.08
C TRP A 47 59.50 -15.46 -11.52
N SER A 48 58.84 -15.41 -12.68
CA SER A 48 58.05 -14.26 -13.11
C SER A 48 56.93 -13.94 -12.12
N GLY A 49 56.36 -12.73 -12.24
CA GLY A 49 55.01 -12.46 -11.74
C GLY A 49 53.99 -13.48 -12.28
N CYS A 50 52.91 -13.70 -11.54
CA CYS A 50 51.82 -14.57 -11.97
C CYS A 50 50.96 -13.86 -13.03
N SER A 51 50.55 -14.56 -14.09
CA SER A 51 49.75 -13.97 -15.18
C SER A 51 48.31 -13.57 -14.78
N ALA A 52 47.82 -14.06 -13.63
CA ALA A 52 46.53 -13.67 -13.05
C ALA A 52 46.66 -13.44 -11.53
N ALA A 53 45.90 -12.49 -11.00
CA ALA A 53 45.89 -12.19 -9.55
C ALA A 53 45.13 -13.24 -8.72
N CYS A 54 44.15 -13.90 -9.32
CA CYS A 54 43.30 -14.94 -8.75
C CYS A 54 42.81 -15.89 -9.86
N GLY A 55 42.10 -16.97 -9.49
CA GLY A 55 41.37 -17.83 -10.42
C GLY A 55 42.22 -18.84 -11.20
N GLY A 56 43.51 -18.96 -10.88
CA GLY A 56 44.47 -19.77 -11.62
C GLY A 56 45.21 -18.95 -12.68
N GLY A 57 46.43 -18.54 -12.35
CA GLY A 57 47.39 -17.99 -13.29
C GLY A 57 48.59 -18.93 -13.48
N THR A 58 49.49 -18.53 -14.37
CA THR A 58 50.76 -19.20 -14.65
C THR A 58 51.93 -18.25 -14.43
N ARG A 59 53.02 -18.78 -13.88
CA ARG A 59 54.32 -18.09 -13.77
C ARG A 59 55.40 -18.96 -14.41
N HIS A 60 56.45 -18.31 -14.88
CA HIS A 60 57.49 -18.91 -15.70
C HIS A 60 58.86 -18.62 -15.09
N ARG A 61 59.80 -19.55 -15.24
CA ARG A 61 61.22 -19.30 -15.02
C ARG A 61 62.04 -20.05 -16.06
N THR A 62 63.19 -19.50 -16.41
CA THR A 62 64.05 -20.05 -17.47
C THR A 62 65.44 -20.35 -16.92
N ARG A 63 66.08 -21.38 -17.46
CA ARG A 63 67.51 -21.67 -17.28
C ARG A 63 68.18 -21.89 -18.62
N SER A 64 69.49 -21.67 -18.67
CA SER A 64 70.33 -21.89 -19.85
C SER A 64 71.27 -23.08 -19.61
N ARG A 65 71.82 -23.64 -20.68
CA ARG A 65 73.00 -24.53 -20.65
C ARG A 65 74.07 -24.04 -21.62
N ASN A 66 75.29 -24.54 -21.48
CA ASN A 66 76.39 -24.25 -22.41
C ASN A 66 76.13 -24.83 -23.81
N GLY A 67 76.62 -24.13 -24.84
CA GLY A 67 76.14 -24.21 -26.23
C GLY A 67 76.50 -25.45 -27.05
N CYS A 68 76.72 -26.62 -26.44
CA CYS A 68 76.97 -27.88 -27.17
C CYS A 68 75.79 -28.86 -27.17
N CYS A 69 74.69 -28.54 -26.47
CA CYS A 69 73.48 -29.37 -26.45
C CYS A 69 72.23 -28.52 -26.66
N SER A 70 71.32 -29.01 -27.52
CA SER A 70 70.00 -28.42 -27.76
C SER A 70 68.92 -29.14 -26.93
N PRO A 71 67.88 -28.43 -26.43
CA PRO A 71 67.72 -26.98 -26.46
C PRO A 71 68.71 -26.28 -25.52
N SER A 72 69.14 -25.08 -25.88
CA SER A 72 70.08 -24.25 -25.11
C SER A 72 69.44 -23.55 -23.90
N GLN A 73 68.11 -23.43 -23.90
CA GLN A 73 67.31 -22.95 -22.77
C GLN A 73 66.12 -23.87 -22.52
N GLU A 74 65.68 -23.90 -21.26
CA GLU A 74 64.47 -24.58 -20.81
C GLU A 74 63.66 -23.61 -19.96
N THR A 75 62.34 -23.56 -20.17
CA THR A 75 61.41 -22.75 -19.38
C THR A 75 60.46 -23.66 -18.63
N GLN A 76 60.44 -23.57 -17.31
CA GLN A 76 59.48 -24.25 -16.45
C GLN A 76 58.29 -23.33 -16.19
N THR A 77 57.09 -23.81 -16.46
CA THR A 77 55.83 -23.16 -16.06
C THR A 77 55.33 -23.78 -14.75
N SER A 78 54.77 -22.95 -13.86
CA SER A 78 54.06 -23.36 -12.64
C SER A 78 52.72 -22.64 -12.59
N THR A 79 51.68 -23.34 -12.12
CA THR A 79 50.46 -22.68 -11.66
C THR A 79 50.77 -21.77 -10.47
N CYS A 80 50.01 -20.69 -10.34
CA CYS A 80 50.04 -19.74 -9.24
C CYS A 80 48.65 -19.11 -9.06
N ASN A 81 48.39 -18.50 -7.89
CA ASN A 81 47.13 -17.81 -7.60
C ASN A 81 45.86 -18.63 -7.92
N THR A 82 45.89 -19.93 -7.58
CA THR A 82 44.81 -20.90 -7.81
C THR A 82 43.61 -20.75 -6.87
N HIS A 83 43.66 -19.80 -5.93
CA HIS A 83 42.50 -19.42 -5.13
C HIS A 83 41.40 -18.84 -6.02
N SER A 84 40.14 -19.17 -5.77
CA SER A 84 39.01 -18.71 -6.59
C SER A 84 38.94 -17.17 -6.62
N CYS A 85 38.78 -16.58 -7.81
CA CYS A 85 38.43 -15.16 -7.90
C CYS A 85 37.08 -14.92 -7.21
N CYS A 86 37.01 -13.85 -6.41
CA CYS A 86 35.80 -13.54 -5.67
C CYS A 86 34.70 -13.02 -6.59
N SER A 87 33.59 -13.77 -6.71
CA SER A 87 32.48 -13.43 -7.60
C SER A 87 31.68 -12.23 -7.07
N CYS A 88 31.77 -11.09 -7.76
CA CYS A 88 31.15 -9.81 -7.37
C CYS A 88 29.60 -9.75 -7.54
N ARG A 89 28.86 -10.70 -6.96
CA ARG A 89 27.38 -10.72 -6.98
C ARG A 89 26.81 -9.77 -5.91
N TRP A 90 25.77 -9.02 -6.27
CA TRP A 90 24.95 -8.28 -5.30
C TRP A 90 24.00 -9.24 -4.56
N GLY A 91 23.83 -9.03 -3.26
CA GLY A 91 22.74 -9.62 -2.51
C GLY A 91 21.39 -8.95 -2.83
N SER A 92 20.31 -9.52 -2.29
CA SER A 92 18.97 -8.95 -2.36
C SER A 92 18.92 -7.52 -1.79
N TRP A 93 17.98 -6.72 -2.27
CA TRP A 93 17.63 -5.47 -1.62
C TRP A 93 16.92 -5.74 -0.29
N SER A 94 17.19 -4.92 0.71
CA SER A 94 16.35 -4.80 1.91
C SER A 94 14.97 -4.23 1.56
N TYR A 95 14.04 -4.35 2.51
CA TYR A 95 12.75 -3.67 2.44
C TYR A 95 12.95 -2.15 2.38
N TRP A 96 11.99 -1.43 1.80
CA TRP A 96 11.96 0.03 1.85
C TRP A 96 11.80 0.52 3.28
N SER A 97 12.50 1.59 3.63
CA SER A 97 12.28 2.35 4.85
C SER A 97 10.85 2.91 4.90
N GLY A 98 10.43 3.34 6.09
CA GLY A 98 9.36 4.34 6.18
C GLY A 98 9.68 5.57 5.33
N CYS A 99 8.64 6.25 4.84
CA CYS A 99 8.82 7.48 4.08
C CYS A 99 9.30 8.61 5.02
N SER A 100 10.26 9.43 4.59
CA SER A 100 10.80 10.53 5.42
C SER A 100 9.79 11.64 5.74
N ARG A 101 8.63 11.63 5.08
CA ARG A 101 7.46 12.48 5.40
C ARG A 101 6.17 11.70 5.21
N THR A 102 5.11 12.12 5.89
CA THR A 102 3.73 11.63 5.71
C THR A 102 2.96 12.38 4.62
N CYS A 103 3.51 13.47 4.08
CA CYS A 103 2.94 14.32 3.03
C CYS A 103 4.00 15.29 2.46
N ASP A 104 3.65 16.15 1.50
CA ASP A 104 4.52 17.15 0.83
C ASP A 104 5.82 16.57 0.24
N GLY A 105 5.77 15.33 -0.23
CA GLY A 105 6.91 14.66 -0.85
C GLY A 105 7.98 14.25 0.16
N GLY A 106 7.87 13.01 0.65
CA GLY A 106 8.95 12.33 1.35
C GLY A 106 9.79 11.47 0.39
N THR A 107 10.88 10.94 0.94
CA THR A 107 11.74 9.96 0.27
C THR A 107 11.84 8.71 1.15
N LYS A 108 11.73 7.54 0.54
CA LYS A 108 12.04 6.25 1.18
C LYS A 108 13.27 5.64 0.52
N THR A 109 14.06 4.93 1.30
CA THR A 109 15.33 4.34 0.85
C THR A 109 15.34 2.83 1.07
N ARG A 110 16.15 2.12 0.29
CA ARG A 110 16.48 0.71 0.52
C ARG A 110 17.94 0.45 0.16
N THR A 111 18.49 -0.61 0.73
CA THR A 111 19.92 -0.88 0.74
C THR A 111 20.22 -2.29 0.25
N ARG A 112 21.44 -2.51 -0.24
CA ARG A 112 21.96 -3.86 -0.51
C ARG A 112 23.46 -3.89 -0.31
N HIS A 113 23.97 -5.08 -0.05
CA HIS A 113 25.39 -5.35 0.11
C HIS A 113 25.87 -6.33 -0.96
N ARG A 114 27.19 -6.36 -1.18
CA ARG A 114 27.91 -7.39 -1.94
C ARG A 114 29.11 -7.85 -1.13
N ASN A 115 29.72 -8.96 -1.52
CA ASN A 115 30.88 -9.51 -0.82
C ASN A 115 32.05 -8.50 -0.76
N SER A 116 32.81 -8.55 0.34
CA SER A 116 33.85 -7.58 0.72
C SER A 116 34.95 -7.33 -0.32
N CYS A 117 35.13 -8.25 -1.25
CA CYS A 117 36.12 -8.19 -2.34
C CYS A 117 35.90 -7.07 -3.37
N CYS A 118 34.72 -6.43 -3.39
CA CYS A 118 34.30 -5.58 -4.50
C CYS A 118 33.77 -4.23 -4.00
N TYR A 119 34.51 -3.14 -4.23
CA TYR A 119 34.10 -1.77 -3.87
C TYR A 119 33.22 -1.13 -4.97
N PRO A 120 32.27 -0.22 -4.63
CA PRO A 120 31.69 -0.03 -3.31
C PRO A 120 30.94 -1.29 -2.88
N SER A 121 31.10 -1.70 -1.62
CA SER A 121 30.48 -2.91 -1.04
C SER A 121 29.00 -2.74 -0.70
N TYR A 122 28.52 -1.49 -0.73
CA TYR A 122 27.18 -1.03 -0.36
C TYR A 122 26.52 -0.32 -1.56
N GLY A 123 25.22 -0.53 -1.72
CA GLY A 123 24.38 0.20 -2.66
C GLY A 123 23.11 0.68 -1.98
N SER A 124 22.72 1.92 -2.26
CA SER A 124 21.46 2.52 -1.81
C SER A 124 20.60 2.87 -3.02
N GLN A 125 19.28 2.81 -2.86
CA GLN A 125 18.31 3.33 -3.81
C GLN A 125 17.25 4.14 -3.06
N SER A 126 16.92 5.32 -3.58
CA SER A 126 15.87 6.20 -3.08
C SER A 126 14.69 6.23 -4.06
N MET A 127 13.47 6.43 -3.57
CA MET A 127 12.34 6.86 -4.38
C MET A 127 11.44 7.82 -3.61
N SER A 128 10.69 8.66 -4.33
CA SER A 128 9.65 9.51 -3.76
C SER A 128 8.49 8.69 -3.17
N CYS A 129 7.85 9.25 -2.17
CA CYS A 129 6.67 8.74 -1.50
C CYS A 129 5.92 9.90 -0.83
N SER A 130 4.70 9.65 -0.36
CA SER A 130 3.87 10.66 0.30
C SER A 130 3.74 11.97 -0.49
N THR A 131 3.45 11.85 -1.79
CA THR A 131 3.35 12.98 -2.74
C THR A 131 2.03 13.75 -2.66
N GLN A 132 1.08 13.28 -1.85
CA GLN A 132 -0.09 14.06 -1.46
C GLN A 132 0.33 15.32 -0.68
N PRO A 133 -0.33 16.48 -0.88
CA PRO A 133 -0.10 17.67 -0.07
C PRO A 133 -0.30 17.39 1.43
N CYS A 134 0.42 18.11 2.29
CA CYS A 134 0.11 18.11 3.71
C CYS A 134 -1.22 18.84 3.98
N CYS A 135 -1.99 18.32 4.92
CA CYS A 135 -3.17 19.01 5.42
C CYS A 135 -2.72 20.36 6.00
N SER A 136 -3.22 21.46 5.45
CA SER A 136 -2.95 22.79 5.98
C SER A 136 -3.96 23.07 7.11
N CYS A 137 -3.46 23.41 8.30
CA CYS A 137 -4.28 23.62 9.51
C CYS A 137 -5.13 24.90 9.43
N TRP A 138 -6.17 24.91 8.60
CA TRP A 138 -7.16 25.97 8.58
C TRP A 138 -8.17 25.81 9.72
N TRP A 139 -8.76 26.90 10.15
CA TRP A 139 -9.99 26.84 10.93
C TRP A 139 -11.13 26.45 10.00
N GLY A 140 -11.98 25.53 10.43
CA GLY A 140 -13.22 25.26 9.73
C GLY A 140 -14.16 26.47 9.77
N ASN A 141 -15.28 26.33 9.07
CA ASN A 141 -16.35 27.32 9.12
C ASN A 141 -16.85 27.50 10.57
N TRP A 142 -17.33 28.70 10.88
CA TRP A 142 -18.03 28.91 12.14
C TRP A 142 -19.35 28.15 12.13
N HIS A 143 -19.61 27.39 13.20
CA HIS A 143 -20.95 26.83 13.42
C HIS A 143 -21.97 27.95 13.62
N ALA A 144 -23.25 27.60 13.50
CA ALA A 144 -24.35 28.51 13.77
C ALA A 144 -24.26 29.11 15.18
N TRP A 145 -24.84 30.29 15.35
CA TRP A 145 -25.01 30.89 16.68
C TRP A 145 -25.99 30.07 17.51
N GLY A 146 -25.56 29.67 18.72
CA GLY A 146 -26.41 29.01 19.68
C GLY A 146 -27.52 29.93 20.21
N SER A 147 -28.41 29.37 21.03
CA SER A 147 -29.53 30.10 21.64
C SER A 147 -29.07 31.31 22.45
N CYS A 148 -29.92 32.33 22.55
CA CYS A 148 -29.66 33.48 23.42
C CYS A 148 -29.66 33.02 24.89
N SER A 149 -28.68 33.47 25.68
CA SER A 149 -28.54 33.11 27.11
C SER A 149 -29.75 33.45 27.98
N SER A 150 -30.57 34.39 27.51
CA SER A 150 -31.77 34.89 28.18
C SER A 150 -32.99 34.47 27.38
N ALA A 151 -33.97 33.82 28.02
CA ALA A 151 -35.19 33.37 27.35
C ALA A 151 -36.01 34.55 26.78
N CYS A 152 -35.89 35.73 27.40
CA CYS A 152 -36.56 36.97 27.07
C CYS A 152 -35.63 38.17 27.39
N GLY A 153 -35.77 39.29 26.68
CA GLY A 153 -34.93 40.48 26.88
C GLY A 153 -33.50 40.31 26.34
N GLU A 154 -32.55 41.06 26.89
CA GLU A 154 -31.14 41.04 26.48
C GLU A 154 -30.38 39.81 26.98
N GLY A 155 -29.48 39.28 26.15
CA GLY A 155 -28.57 38.19 26.49
C GLY A 155 -27.36 38.13 25.56
N ARG A 156 -26.66 36.99 25.55
CA ARG A 156 -25.56 36.71 24.62
C ARG A 156 -25.76 35.35 23.93
N GLN A 157 -25.37 35.27 22.66
CA GLN A 157 -25.22 34.01 21.92
C GLN A 157 -23.74 33.70 21.79
N THR A 158 -23.37 32.43 21.94
CA THR A 158 -22.04 31.92 21.60
C THR A 158 -22.10 31.06 20.34
N ARG A 159 -20.95 30.89 19.68
CA ARG A 159 -20.74 29.91 18.61
C ARG A 159 -19.34 29.35 18.70
N THR A 160 -19.14 28.12 18.24
CA THR A 160 -17.83 27.50 18.15
C THR A 160 -17.36 27.33 16.71
N ARG A 161 -16.07 27.04 16.54
CA ARG A 161 -15.53 26.37 15.36
C ARG A 161 -14.42 25.42 15.75
N TYR A 162 -14.32 24.30 15.05
CA TYR A 162 -13.22 23.36 15.21
C TYR A 162 -12.13 23.61 14.15
N ARG A 163 -10.93 23.10 14.43
CA ARG A 163 -9.85 23.02 13.44
C ARG A 163 -10.06 21.77 12.58
N GLU A 164 -10.22 21.94 11.28
CA GLU A 164 -10.46 20.81 10.38
C GLU A 164 -9.14 20.04 10.13
N HIS A 165 -9.22 18.72 10.30
CA HIS A 165 -8.27 17.66 9.91
C HIS A 165 -6.76 17.78 10.25
N CYS A 166 -6.19 16.63 10.66
CA CYS A 166 -4.75 16.38 10.84
C CYS A 166 -3.99 17.18 11.94
N CYS A 167 -4.63 18.11 12.64
CA CYS A 167 -4.00 18.95 13.66
C CYS A 167 -4.56 18.67 15.06
N GLN A 168 -3.84 19.01 16.14
CA GLN A 168 -4.29 18.80 17.53
C GLN A 168 -5.70 19.37 17.77
N PRO A 169 -6.64 18.60 18.37
CA PRO A 169 -8.03 18.99 18.51
C PRO A 169 -8.14 20.24 19.39
N SER A 170 -8.66 21.30 18.80
CA SER A 170 -8.86 22.59 19.46
C SER A 170 -10.09 23.28 18.86
N PHE A 171 -10.81 24.01 19.70
CA PHE A 171 -11.95 24.82 19.30
C PHE A 171 -11.65 26.30 19.58
N GLN A 172 -12.37 27.17 18.88
CA GLN A 172 -12.51 28.58 19.25
C GLN A 172 -13.97 28.87 19.52
N GLU A 173 -14.23 29.82 20.42
CA GLU A 173 -15.55 30.37 20.71
C GLU A 173 -15.59 31.86 20.35
N ASP A 174 -16.77 32.33 19.93
CA ASP A 174 -17.10 33.73 19.64
C ASP A 174 -18.48 34.06 20.26
N ALA A 175 -18.70 35.30 20.69
CA ALA A 175 -19.81 35.65 21.60
C ALA A 175 -20.41 37.05 21.34
N ARG A 176 -21.62 37.10 20.76
CA ARG A 176 -22.34 38.35 20.41
C ARG A 176 -23.53 38.65 21.33
N PRO A 177 -23.98 39.92 21.46
CA PRO A 177 -25.27 40.25 22.07
C PRO A 177 -26.46 39.69 21.29
N CYS A 178 -27.57 39.45 21.99
CA CYS A 178 -28.88 39.12 21.43
C CYS A 178 -29.99 39.80 22.24
N HIS A 179 -31.15 39.98 21.63
CA HIS A 179 -32.34 40.49 22.30
C HIS A 179 -33.56 39.70 21.82
N ASN A 180 -34.25 39.04 22.75
CA ASN A 180 -35.46 38.26 22.50
C ASN A 180 -36.69 39.08 22.88
N HIS A 181 -37.61 39.32 21.95
CA HIS A 181 -38.88 39.98 22.28
C HIS A 181 -39.73 39.10 23.21
N CYS A 182 -40.42 39.77 24.15
CA CYS A 182 -41.26 39.17 25.17
C CYS A 182 -42.73 39.43 24.84
N ASP A 183 -43.61 38.47 25.08
CA ASP A 183 -45.05 38.74 25.22
C ASP A 183 -45.48 38.72 26.70
N GLY A 184 -46.73 39.10 26.96
CA GLY A 184 -47.28 39.28 28.30
C GLY A 184 -47.47 38.00 29.12
N SER A 185 -47.18 36.81 28.57
CA SER A 185 -47.25 35.53 29.29
C SER A 185 -46.00 35.20 30.11
N GLY A 186 -44.89 35.90 29.90
CA GLY A 186 -43.59 35.57 30.49
C GLY A 186 -42.89 34.38 29.83
N HIS A 187 -43.57 33.66 28.94
CA HIS A 187 -42.93 32.76 27.98
C HIS A 187 -42.58 33.57 26.73
N SER A 188 -41.42 33.30 26.13
CA SER A 188 -41.20 33.72 24.75
C SER A 188 -41.95 32.75 23.83
N HIS A 189 -42.64 33.28 22.82
CA HIS A 189 -42.78 32.55 21.57
C HIS A 189 -41.37 32.09 21.15
N ALA A 190 -41.15 30.77 21.20
CA ALA A 190 -39.86 30.19 20.84
C ALA A 190 -39.62 30.43 19.35
N HIS A 191 -38.93 31.54 19.03
CA HIS A 191 -38.38 31.79 17.71
C HIS A 191 -37.49 30.60 17.38
N ALA A 192 -37.99 29.77 16.46
CA ALA A 192 -37.37 28.48 16.17
C ALA A 192 -35.90 28.70 15.82
N MET A 193 -35.01 27.96 16.51
CA MET A 193 -33.71 27.64 15.94
C MET A 193 -33.96 27.15 14.52
N SER A 194 -33.23 27.68 13.54
CA SER A 194 -33.59 27.48 12.14
C SER A 194 -33.66 25.98 11.83
N LEU A 195 -34.88 25.51 11.52
CA LEU A 195 -35.20 24.11 11.25
C LEU A 195 -34.73 23.76 9.83
N GLU A 196 -33.46 24.00 9.52
CA GLU A 196 -32.91 23.91 8.17
C GLU A 196 -32.46 22.48 7.86
N HIS A 197 -32.00 21.73 8.85
CA HIS A 197 -31.59 20.34 8.69
C HIS A 197 -32.66 19.36 9.23
N LYS A 198 -32.98 18.37 8.40
CA LYS A 198 -34.00 17.33 8.60
C LYS A 198 -33.59 16.35 9.69
N GLU A 199 -32.31 16.02 9.73
CA GLU A 199 -31.67 15.09 10.64
C GLU A 199 -31.87 15.52 12.11
N GLN A 200 -31.71 16.81 12.42
CA GLN A 200 -31.98 17.39 13.72
C GLN A 200 -33.48 17.30 14.09
N ARG A 201 -34.41 17.39 13.13
CA ARG A 201 -35.85 17.19 13.38
C ARG A 201 -36.17 15.74 13.72
N VAL A 202 -35.52 14.77 13.08
CA VAL A 202 -35.62 13.34 13.42
C VAL A 202 -35.15 13.10 14.84
N LEU A 203 -33.97 13.62 15.21
CA LEU A 203 -33.44 13.52 16.58
C LEU A 203 -34.44 14.10 17.60
N GLN A 204 -34.92 15.33 17.39
CA GLN A 204 -35.88 15.95 18.31
C GLN A 204 -37.19 15.17 18.40
N TYR A 205 -37.69 14.59 17.30
CA TYR A 205 -38.87 13.75 17.33
C TYR A 205 -38.64 12.46 18.14
N VAL A 206 -37.49 11.79 17.97
CA VAL A 206 -37.12 10.60 18.76
C VAL A 206 -37.06 10.95 20.25
N LEU A 207 -36.37 12.02 20.63
CA LEU A 207 -36.25 12.46 22.03
C LEU A 207 -37.61 12.81 22.69
N GLN A 208 -38.63 13.14 21.88
CA GLN A 208 -39.98 13.51 22.35
C GLN A 208 -41.01 12.37 22.28
N ASN A 209 -40.78 11.33 21.46
CA ASN A 209 -41.78 10.29 21.14
C ASN A 209 -41.32 8.86 21.43
N ALA A 210 -40.04 8.62 21.73
CA ALA A 210 -39.50 7.33 22.13
C ALA A 210 -39.15 7.28 23.62
N SER A 211 -39.00 6.08 24.16
CA SER A 211 -38.57 5.85 25.55
C SER A 211 -37.05 5.69 25.63
N ARG A 212 -36.42 6.38 26.59
CA ARG A 212 -34.97 6.29 26.79
C ARG A 212 -34.59 4.89 27.30
N GLY A 213 -33.64 4.25 26.63
CA GLY A 213 -33.21 2.88 26.91
C GLY A 213 -34.06 1.79 26.23
N ASP A 214 -34.97 2.16 25.31
CA ASP A 214 -35.82 1.22 24.55
C ASP A 214 -35.55 1.33 23.02
N PRO A 215 -34.70 0.44 22.47
CA PRO A 215 -34.42 0.35 21.03
C PRO A 215 -35.62 0.05 20.12
N GLU A 216 -36.70 -0.57 20.63
CA GLU A 216 -37.91 -0.80 19.83
C GLU A 216 -38.70 0.51 19.69
N SER A 217 -38.87 1.27 20.78
CA SER A 217 -39.54 2.57 20.72
C SER A 217 -38.79 3.59 19.86
N VAL A 218 -37.45 3.57 19.85
CA VAL A 218 -36.62 4.46 19.02
C VAL A 218 -36.81 4.15 17.54
N VAL A 219 -36.74 2.88 17.13
CA VAL A 219 -36.99 2.46 15.74
C VAL A 219 -38.42 2.80 15.32
N ALA A 220 -39.41 2.53 16.17
CA ALA A 220 -40.81 2.86 15.90
C ALA A 220 -41.06 4.37 15.74
N ALA A 221 -40.41 5.22 16.55
CA ALA A 221 -40.50 6.68 16.41
C ALA A 221 -39.86 7.18 15.11
N MET A 222 -38.74 6.59 14.68
CA MET A 222 -38.09 6.94 13.40
C MET A 222 -38.91 6.48 12.19
N ASP A 223 -39.46 5.26 12.21
CA ASP A 223 -40.38 4.78 11.16
C ASP A 223 -41.63 5.67 11.07
N LYS A 224 -42.23 6.03 12.22
CA LYS A 224 -43.38 6.94 12.28
C LYS A 224 -43.05 8.33 11.72
N TYR A 225 -41.87 8.89 12.02
CA TYR A 225 -41.43 10.15 11.42
C TYR A 225 -41.30 10.04 9.90
N GLY A 226 -40.68 8.96 9.41
CA GLY A 226 -40.49 8.67 7.99
C GLY A 226 -41.79 8.51 7.19
N MET A 227 -42.87 8.10 7.86
CA MET A 227 -44.22 7.99 7.28
C MET A 227 -45.06 9.28 7.40
N GLU A 228 -45.08 9.90 8.58
CA GLU A 228 -46.03 10.99 8.91
C GLU A 228 -45.48 12.41 8.70
N LYS A 229 -44.15 12.59 8.63
CA LYS A 229 -43.50 13.91 8.63
C LYS A 229 -42.67 14.14 7.37
N GLU A 230 -41.53 13.48 7.27
CA GLU A 230 -40.61 13.65 6.14
C GLU A 230 -39.87 12.35 5.84
N TRP A 231 -39.79 12.00 4.56
CA TRP A 231 -39.20 10.74 4.11
C TRP A 231 -37.72 10.59 4.50
N LEU A 232 -37.38 9.51 5.19
CA LEU A 232 -36.02 9.18 5.60
C LEU A 232 -35.33 8.25 4.59
N ILE A 233 -34.00 8.39 4.44
CA ILE A 233 -33.17 7.53 3.59
C ILE A 233 -32.77 6.23 4.31
N THR A 234 -33.64 5.73 5.19
CA THR A 234 -33.43 4.53 6.01
C THR A 234 -34.08 3.31 5.38
N VAL A 235 -33.56 2.12 5.68
CA VAL A 235 -34.14 0.80 5.36
C VAL A 235 -35.67 0.75 5.56
N GLY A 236 -36.16 1.27 6.69
CA GLY A 236 -37.58 1.48 6.99
C GLY A 236 -38.41 0.21 7.21
N GLU A 237 -39.65 0.39 7.69
CA GLU A 237 -40.52 -0.70 8.17
C GLU A 237 -40.80 -1.86 7.19
N HIS A 238 -40.65 -1.67 5.87
CA HIS A 238 -40.93 -2.73 4.88
C HIS A 238 -39.73 -3.63 4.57
N LYS A 239 -38.50 -3.09 4.63
CA LYS A 239 -37.26 -3.85 4.41
C LYS A 239 -36.60 -4.26 5.74
N GLY A 240 -36.86 -3.51 6.80
CA GLY A 240 -36.45 -3.81 8.16
C GLY A 240 -36.72 -5.25 8.59
N PRO A 241 -37.92 -5.84 8.37
CA PRO A 241 -38.20 -7.25 8.68
C PRO A 241 -37.36 -8.26 7.89
N ILE A 242 -36.86 -7.91 6.69
CA ILE A 242 -35.93 -8.74 5.91
C ILE A 242 -34.54 -8.73 6.55
N LEU A 243 -34.08 -7.55 6.99
CA LEU A 243 -32.85 -7.36 7.75
C LEU A 243 -32.94 -8.08 9.11
N ASP A 244 -33.99 -7.84 9.89
CA ASP A 244 -34.25 -8.47 11.19
C ASP A 244 -34.23 -10.01 11.10
N ARG A 245 -34.88 -10.57 10.07
CA ARG A 245 -34.86 -12.01 9.80
C ARG A 245 -33.44 -12.51 9.57
N PHE A 246 -32.65 -11.83 8.73
CA PHE A 246 -31.32 -12.29 8.38
C PHE A 246 -30.28 -12.07 9.49
N VAL A 247 -30.43 -11.06 10.34
CA VAL A 247 -29.65 -10.94 11.58
C VAL A 247 -29.96 -12.12 12.50
N LYS A 248 -31.24 -12.49 12.68
CA LYS A 248 -31.68 -13.64 13.49
C LYS A 248 -31.25 -15.00 12.91
N GLU A 249 -31.34 -15.20 11.58
CA GLU A 249 -30.87 -16.42 10.89
C GLU A 249 -29.34 -16.60 11.00
N THR A 250 -28.57 -15.50 10.98
CA THR A 250 -27.11 -15.55 10.95
C THR A 250 -26.48 -15.54 12.34
N ALA A 251 -27.17 -14.95 13.33
CA ALA A 251 -26.71 -14.78 14.72
C ALA A 251 -25.23 -14.33 14.87
N PRO A 252 -24.79 -13.29 14.12
CA PRO A 252 -23.37 -13.00 13.94
C PRO A 252 -22.69 -12.53 15.24
N GLN A 253 -21.45 -12.97 15.47
CA GLN A 253 -20.59 -12.49 16.55
C GLN A 253 -19.74 -11.29 16.11
N THR A 254 -19.45 -11.16 14.82
CA THR A 254 -18.84 -9.95 14.24
C THR A 254 -19.69 -9.43 13.08
N MET A 255 -20.10 -8.17 13.17
CA MET A 255 -20.91 -7.53 12.12
C MET A 255 -20.39 -6.12 11.77
N LEU A 256 -20.41 -5.82 10.47
CA LEU A 256 -20.04 -4.51 9.91
C LEU A 256 -21.25 -3.86 9.24
N GLU A 257 -21.41 -2.56 9.41
CA GLU A 257 -22.35 -1.72 8.65
C GLU A 257 -21.58 -0.63 7.90
N LEU A 258 -21.88 -0.48 6.60
CA LEU A 258 -21.37 0.58 5.74
C LEU A 258 -22.50 1.61 5.50
N GLY A 259 -22.44 2.73 6.23
CA GLY A 259 -23.45 3.79 6.26
C GLY A 259 -24.30 3.73 7.52
N THR A 260 -23.95 4.52 8.55
CA THR A 260 -24.78 4.65 9.76
C THR A 260 -26.01 5.55 9.52
N TYR A 261 -25.87 6.62 8.71
CA TYR A 261 -26.80 7.76 8.68
C TYR A 261 -27.20 8.14 10.12
N MET A 262 -28.49 8.26 10.42
CA MET A 262 -29.04 8.59 11.74
C MET A 262 -29.06 7.43 12.75
N GLY A 263 -28.38 6.31 12.49
CA GLY A 263 -28.27 5.18 13.41
C GLY A 263 -29.49 4.24 13.45
N TYR A 264 -30.50 4.46 12.59
CA TYR A 264 -31.72 3.64 12.51
C TYR A 264 -31.40 2.14 12.37
N SER A 265 -30.58 1.79 11.37
CA SER A 265 -30.20 0.41 11.07
C SER A 265 -29.29 -0.16 12.16
N ALA A 266 -28.33 0.61 12.66
CA ALA A 266 -27.50 0.25 13.80
C ALA A 266 -28.32 -0.15 15.04
N VAL A 267 -29.27 0.69 15.47
CA VAL A 267 -30.18 0.39 16.59
C VAL A 267 -31.06 -0.83 16.27
N ARG A 268 -31.59 -0.90 15.04
CA ARG A 268 -32.46 -2.00 14.58
C ARG A 268 -31.76 -3.36 14.53
N ILE A 269 -30.48 -3.38 14.18
CA ILE A 269 -29.62 -4.57 14.13
C ILE A 269 -29.21 -4.98 15.54
N VAL A 270 -28.65 -4.05 16.32
CA VAL A 270 -27.93 -4.38 17.56
C VAL A 270 -28.85 -4.87 18.67
N ARG A 271 -30.11 -4.39 18.72
CA ARG A 271 -31.16 -4.95 19.59
C ARG A 271 -31.49 -6.43 19.32
N LEU A 272 -31.05 -6.98 18.19
CA LEU A 272 -31.25 -8.38 17.78
C LEU A 272 -29.95 -9.21 17.83
N LEU A 273 -28.80 -8.58 18.16
CA LEU A 273 -27.52 -9.26 18.23
C LEU A 273 -27.29 -9.92 19.60
N PRO A 274 -26.57 -11.06 19.66
CA PRO A 274 -26.07 -11.61 20.91
C PRO A 274 -25.30 -10.56 21.73
N GLU A 275 -25.37 -10.62 23.07
CA GLU A 275 -24.68 -9.63 23.93
C GLU A 275 -23.16 -9.59 23.73
N THR A 276 -22.56 -10.74 23.39
CA THR A 276 -21.14 -10.89 23.06
C THR A 276 -20.75 -10.36 21.68
N ALA A 277 -21.71 -10.04 20.82
CA ALA A 277 -21.44 -9.68 19.44
C ALA A 277 -20.87 -8.26 19.31
N LYS A 278 -19.82 -8.13 18.50
CA LYS A 278 -19.12 -6.89 18.16
C LYS A 278 -19.70 -6.31 16.88
N PHE A 279 -20.42 -5.20 17.00
CA PHE A 279 -20.97 -4.44 15.88
C PHE A 279 -20.11 -3.19 15.63
N ILE A 280 -19.72 -2.98 14.37
CA ILE A 280 -18.97 -1.82 13.89
C ILE A 280 -19.79 -1.15 12.79
N THR A 281 -19.98 0.17 12.86
CA THR A 281 -20.67 0.95 11.83
C THR A 281 -19.83 2.12 11.35
N LEU A 282 -19.82 2.37 10.04
CA LEU A 282 -19.06 3.44 9.40
C LEU A 282 -19.98 4.56 8.93
N GLU A 283 -19.62 5.80 9.26
CA GLU A 283 -20.25 7.01 8.71
C GLU A 283 -19.16 7.97 8.21
N VAL A 284 -19.38 8.62 7.06
CA VAL A 284 -18.41 9.54 6.47
C VAL A 284 -18.68 10.99 6.90
N ASN A 285 -19.92 11.35 7.17
CA ASN A 285 -20.31 12.70 7.60
C ASN A 285 -20.22 12.84 9.14
N PRO A 286 -19.32 13.68 9.69
CA PRO A 286 -19.14 13.82 11.13
C PRO A 286 -20.33 14.46 11.86
N GLU A 287 -21.11 15.31 11.19
CA GLU A 287 -22.29 15.97 11.78
C GLU A 287 -23.45 14.97 11.93
N VAL A 288 -23.71 14.19 10.88
CA VAL A 288 -24.70 13.10 10.90
C VAL A 288 -24.31 12.01 11.90
N ALA A 289 -23.01 11.66 11.96
CA ALA A 289 -22.49 10.71 12.93
C ALA A 289 -22.73 11.16 14.39
N ALA A 290 -22.59 12.46 14.68
CA ALA A 290 -22.87 13.00 16.01
C ALA A 290 -24.36 12.83 16.41
N LEU A 291 -25.28 13.17 15.50
CA LEU A 291 -26.73 13.01 15.74
C LEU A 291 -27.12 11.54 15.92
N ALA A 292 -26.52 10.64 15.12
CA ALA A 292 -26.70 9.19 15.27
C ALA A 292 -26.20 8.68 16.62
N LYS A 293 -25.08 9.22 17.12
CA LYS A 293 -24.54 8.89 18.45
C LYS A 293 -25.47 9.33 19.57
N GLU A 294 -26.17 10.46 19.42
CA GLU A 294 -27.23 10.87 20.35
C GLU A 294 -28.42 9.90 20.33
N ILE A 295 -28.90 9.48 19.15
CA ILE A 295 -29.98 8.47 19.02
C ILE A 295 -29.56 7.12 19.62
N ILE A 296 -28.33 6.66 19.35
CA ILE A 296 -27.76 5.41 19.89
C ILE A 296 -27.65 5.46 21.43
N SER A 297 -27.22 6.61 21.99
CA SER A 297 -27.15 6.85 23.44
C SER A 297 -28.53 6.95 24.09
N PHE A 298 -29.51 7.53 23.40
CA PHE A 298 -30.89 7.57 23.86
C PHE A 298 -31.54 6.17 23.83
N ALA A 299 -31.21 5.34 22.85
CA ALA A 299 -31.61 3.93 22.79
C ALA A 299 -30.91 3.04 23.84
N GLY A 300 -29.87 3.55 24.52
CA GLY A 300 -29.10 2.78 25.52
C GLY A 300 -28.05 1.82 24.92
N LEU A 301 -27.72 1.95 23.63
CA LEU A 301 -26.84 1.04 22.89
C LEU A 301 -25.41 1.57 22.68
N GLN A 302 -25.03 2.69 23.32
CA GLN A 302 -23.72 3.33 23.16
C GLN A 302 -22.52 2.42 23.45
N ASP A 303 -22.65 1.48 24.38
CA ASP A 303 -21.58 0.53 24.73
C ASP A 303 -21.61 -0.76 23.87
N ARG A 304 -22.65 -0.95 23.05
CA ARG A 304 -22.78 -2.07 22.11
C ARG A 304 -22.36 -1.72 20.67
N ILE A 305 -22.22 -0.44 20.33
CA ILE A 305 -22.04 0.05 18.96
C ILE A 305 -20.70 0.78 18.79
N ILE A 306 -19.78 0.19 18.01
CA ILE A 306 -18.52 0.84 17.65
C ILE A 306 -18.72 1.68 16.38
N GLN A 307 -19.13 2.93 16.57
CA GLN A 307 -19.22 3.92 15.49
C GLN A 307 -17.82 4.41 15.07
N VAL A 308 -17.58 4.52 13.77
CA VAL A 308 -16.31 4.99 13.18
C VAL A 308 -16.59 6.06 12.15
N ILE A 309 -16.06 7.28 12.38
CA ILE A 309 -16.17 8.38 11.42
C ILE A 309 -15.01 8.27 10.42
N SER A 310 -15.29 7.87 9.17
CA SER A 310 -14.31 7.60 8.10
C SER A 310 -15.01 7.30 6.76
N ASP A 311 -14.36 7.57 5.62
CA ASP A 311 -14.72 6.85 4.38
C ASP A 311 -14.40 5.35 4.55
N SER A 312 -15.20 4.50 3.94
CA SER A 312 -15.05 3.05 4.00
C SER A 312 -13.78 2.54 3.31
N ALA A 313 -13.26 3.23 2.28
CA ALA A 313 -12.01 2.86 1.63
C ALA A 313 -10.79 2.98 2.55
N ASP A 314 -10.77 4.00 3.42
CA ASP A 314 -9.73 4.19 4.43
C ASP A 314 -9.94 3.28 5.64
N ALA A 315 -11.21 3.06 6.04
CA ALA A 315 -11.54 2.25 7.21
C ALA A 315 -11.31 0.75 6.99
N ILE A 316 -11.81 0.19 5.87
CA ILE A 316 -11.84 -1.27 5.63
C ILE A 316 -10.46 -1.92 5.79
N PRO A 317 -9.35 -1.41 5.21
CA PRO A 317 -8.02 -1.98 5.40
C PRO A 317 -7.51 -1.97 6.85
N GLN A 318 -8.05 -1.09 7.70
CA GLN A 318 -7.63 -0.93 9.10
C GLN A 318 -8.46 -1.78 10.08
N LEU A 319 -9.66 -2.25 9.69
CA LEU A 319 -10.63 -2.87 10.61
C LEU A 319 -10.04 -4.03 11.42
N LYS A 320 -9.23 -4.90 10.79
CA LYS A 320 -8.61 -6.05 11.46
C LYS A 320 -7.78 -5.64 12.67
N ALA A 321 -6.77 -4.79 12.43
CA ALA A 321 -5.81 -4.39 13.45
C ALA A 321 -6.42 -3.40 14.46
N LYS A 322 -7.29 -2.48 13.99
CA LYS A 322 -7.87 -1.43 14.83
C LYS A 322 -8.90 -1.95 15.84
N PHE A 323 -9.65 -3.00 15.49
CA PHE A 323 -10.75 -3.50 16.33
C PHE A 323 -10.60 -4.97 16.76
N ASN A 324 -9.48 -5.62 16.43
CA ASN A 324 -9.23 -7.04 16.68
C ASN A 324 -10.38 -7.92 16.15
N VAL A 325 -10.50 -7.95 14.81
CA VAL A 325 -11.52 -8.70 14.06
C VAL A 325 -10.84 -9.44 12.92
N GLU A 326 -10.90 -10.77 12.90
CA GLU A 326 -10.35 -11.51 11.75
C GLU A 326 -11.28 -11.48 10.54
N THR A 327 -12.58 -11.74 10.73
CA THR A 327 -13.58 -11.68 9.66
C THR A 327 -14.91 -11.21 10.22
N PHE A 328 -15.78 -10.69 9.35
CA PHE A 328 -17.17 -10.41 9.69
C PHE A 328 -18.04 -11.61 9.34
N ASP A 329 -18.87 -12.07 10.28
CA ASP A 329 -19.89 -13.08 10.02
C ASP A 329 -21.01 -12.52 9.13
N MET A 330 -21.31 -11.22 9.29
CA MET A 330 -22.33 -10.51 8.53
C MET A 330 -21.86 -9.09 8.16
N VAL A 331 -22.23 -8.61 6.97
CA VAL A 331 -21.98 -7.23 6.52
C VAL A 331 -23.28 -6.64 6.00
N PHE A 332 -23.61 -5.42 6.41
CA PHE A 332 -24.71 -4.63 5.86
C PHE A 332 -24.17 -3.42 5.08
N ILE A 333 -24.77 -3.11 3.93
CA ILE A 333 -24.33 -2.04 3.02
C ILE A 333 -25.54 -1.19 2.62
N ASP A 334 -25.56 0.08 3.06
CA ASP A 334 -26.63 1.05 2.74
C ASP A 334 -26.12 2.49 2.45
N HIS A 335 -24.80 2.70 2.37
CA HIS A 335 -24.19 3.99 2.01
C HIS A 335 -24.34 4.32 0.50
N TRP A 336 -23.37 4.97 -0.14
CA TRP A 336 -23.47 5.41 -1.54
C TRP A 336 -23.30 4.25 -2.52
N LYS A 337 -24.22 4.15 -3.49
CA LYS A 337 -24.43 2.93 -4.28
C LYS A 337 -23.26 2.64 -5.24
N ASP A 338 -22.62 3.70 -5.75
CA ASP A 338 -21.46 3.66 -6.64
C ASP A 338 -20.21 3.01 -6.01
N VAL A 339 -20.10 3.01 -4.66
CA VAL A 339 -18.96 2.39 -3.95
C VAL A 339 -19.24 0.97 -3.45
N TYR A 340 -20.42 0.39 -3.69
CA TYR A 340 -20.72 -0.98 -3.25
C TYR A 340 -19.75 -2.00 -3.86
N VAL A 341 -19.43 -1.84 -5.16
CA VAL A 341 -18.46 -2.67 -5.89
C VAL A 341 -17.02 -2.45 -5.41
N ARG A 342 -16.67 -1.22 -5.04
CA ARG A 342 -15.36 -0.86 -4.48
C ARG A 342 -15.17 -1.59 -3.14
N ASP A 343 -16.14 -1.46 -2.25
CA ASP A 343 -16.01 -1.85 -0.86
C ASP A 343 -16.11 -3.36 -0.66
N ILE A 344 -16.96 -4.06 -1.42
CA ILE A 344 -17.00 -5.52 -1.39
C ILE A 344 -15.65 -6.12 -1.85
N LYS A 345 -15.03 -5.53 -2.88
CA LYS A 345 -13.68 -5.93 -3.35
C LYS A 345 -12.60 -5.57 -2.32
N LEU A 346 -12.75 -4.50 -1.55
CA LEU A 346 -11.85 -4.19 -0.43
C LEU A 346 -12.01 -5.18 0.74
N LEU A 347 -13.23 -5.61 1.07
CA LEU A 347 -13.48 -6.64 2.10
C LEU A 347 -12.86 -7.98 1.70
N GLU A 348 -12.97 -8.37 0.43
CA GLU A 348 -12.27 -9.53 -0.13
C GLU A 348 -10.75 -9.38 -0.07
N ALA A 349 -10.18 -8.28 -0.59
CA ALA A 349 -8.75 -8.06 -0.69
C ALA A 349 -8.06 -8.03 0.69
N ASN A 350 -8.72 -7.46 1.70
CA ASN A 350 -8.24 -7.44 3.08
C ASN A 350 -8.58 -8.72 3.87
N LYS A 351 -9.17 -9.74 3.22
CA LYS A 351 -9.55 -11.03 3.82
C LYS A 351 -10.44 -10.89 5.06
N LEU A 352 -11.41 -9.99 4.98
CA LEU A 352 -12.42 -9.74 6.01
C LEU A 352 -13.67 -10.63 5.85
N LEU A 353 -13.77 -11.38 4.76
CA LEU A 353 -14.90 -12.28 4.49
C LEU A 353 -14.57 -13.75 4.82
N ARG A 354 -15.45 -14.32 5.65
CA ARG A 354 -15.79 -15.73 5.83
C ARG A 354 -16.15 -16.51 4.58
N LYS A 355 -15.72 -17.77 4.42
CA LYS A 355 -16.68 -18.74 3.85
C LYS A 355 -17.92 -18.77 4.76
N GLY A 356 -19.09 -18.53 4.19
CA GLY A 356 -20.35 -18.38 4.89
C GLY A 356 -20.65 -16.98 5.45
N THR A 357 -19.84 -15.95 5.15
CA THR A 357 -20.24 -14.56 5.51
C THR A 357 -21.47 -14.16 4.71
N VAL A 358 -22.47 -13.62 5.40
CA VAL A 358 -23.69 -13.08 4.80
C VAL A 358 -23.49 -11.58 4.54
N VAL A 359 -23.45 -11.19 3.27
CA VAL A 359 -23.52 -9.77 2.89
C VAL A 359 -24.96 -9.45 2.52
N LEU A 360 -25.52 -8.42 3.14
CA LEU A 360 -26.78 -7.78 2.75
C LEU A 360 -26.47 -6.40 2.19
N ALA A 361 -26.92 -6.11 0.98
CA ALA A 361 -26.85 -4.78 0.40
C ALA A 361 -28.25 -4.30 0.05
N ASP A 362 -28.61 -3.08 0.46
CA ASP A 362 -29.94 -2.51 0.27
C ASP A 362 -30.04 -1.68 -1.03
N ASN A 363 -31.24 -1.19 -1.36
CA ASN A 363 -31.52 -0.30 -2.49
C ASN A 363 -31.13 -0.86 -3.87
N ILE A 364 -31.06 -2.18 -4.00
CA ILE A 364 -30.56 -2.88 -5.19
C ILE A 364 -31.42 -2.61 -6.43
N LEU A 365 -32.71 -2.31 -6.23
CA LEU A 365 -33.63 -1.94 -7.31
C LEU A 365 -33.89 -0.43 -7.39
N ARG A 366 -33.95 0.31 -6.27
CA ARG A 366 -33.99 1.79 -6.27
C ARG A 366 -33.28 2.42 -5.06
N PRO A 367 -32.43 3.44 -5.25
CA PRO A 367 -31.99 4.03 -6.53
C PRO A 367 -31.29 3.04 -7.49
N GLY A 368 -30.80 1.90 -6.99
CA GLY A 368 -30.25 0.82 -7.78
C GLY A 368 -28.75 0.67 -7.56
N ALA A 369 -28.26 -0.57 -7.57
CA ALA A 369 -26.83 -0.89 -7.52
C ALA A 369 -26.50 -1.98 -8.56
N PRO A 370 -26.70 -1.71 -9.88
CA PRO A 370 -26.65 -2.73 -10.92
C PRO A 370 -25.28 -3.41 -11.02
N GLU A 371 -24.19 -2.65 -10.96
CA GLU A 371 -22.83 -3.22 -11.03
C GLU A 371 -22.50 -4.13 -9.84
N TYR A 372 -23.01 -3.80 -8.64
CA TYR A 372 -22.86 -4.67 -7.46
C TYR A 372 -23.65 -5.96 -7.64
N ALA A 373 -24.92 -5.84 -8.06
CA ALA A 373 -25.80 -6.97 -8.28
C ALA A 373 -25.28 -7.90 -9.39
N GLU A 374 -24.72 -7.35 -10.47
CA GLU A 374 -24.02 -8.13 -11.50
C GLU A 374 -22.77 -8.79 -10.93
N TYR A 375 -21.92 -8.04 -10.20
CA TYR A 375 -20.69 -8.57 -9.64
C TYR A 375 -20.92 -9.78 -8.72
N VAL A 376 -21.81 -9.66 -7.73
CA VAL A 376 -22.05 -10.75 -6.76
C VAL A 376 -22.75 -11.96 -7.39
N ARG A 377 -23.53 -11.78 -8.47
CA ARG A 377 -24.19 -12.88 -9.19
C ARG A 377 -23.29 -13.58 -10.21
N THR A 378 -22.22 -12.94 -10.70
CA THR A 378 -21.40 -13.46 -11.82
C THR A 378 -19.97 -13.84 -11.45
N CYS A 379 -19.38 -13.26 -10.39
CA CYS A 379 -17.95 -13.46 -10.09
C CYS A 379 -17.60 -14.86 -9.52
N GLY A 380 -18.58 -15.73 -9.31
CA GLY A 380 -18.42 -17.09 -8.78
C GLY A 380 -18.13 -17.18 -7.28
N LYS A 381 -17.90 -16.05 -6.59
CA LYS A 381 -17.54 -16.00 -5.17
C LYS A 381 -18.72 -15.97 -4.20
N TYR A 382 -19.94 -15.71 -4.67
CA TYR A 382 -21.13 -15.61 -3.82
C TYR A 382 -22.24 -16.52 -4.33
N ASP A 383 -23.04 -17.04 -3.41
CA ASP A 383 -24.40 -17.51 -3.68
C ASP A 383 -25.36 -16.36 -3.33
N SER A 384 -25.95 -15.74 -4.36
CA SER A 384 -26.71 -14.49 -4.24
C SER A 384 -28.21 -14.64 -4.53
N THR A 385 -29.05 -13.90 -3.82
CA THR A 385 -30.52 -13.93 -3.94
C THR A 385 -31.14 -12.57 -3.62
N LEU A 386 -32.02 -12.09 -4.51
CA LEU A 386 -32.74 -10.83 -4.34
C LEU A 386 -34.01 -11.01 -3.49
N HIS A 387 -34.10 -10.33 -2.36
CA HIS A 387 -35.28 -10.26 -1.52
C HIS A 387 -36.01 -8.93 -1.72
N LYS A 388 -37.06 -8.96 -2.53
CA LYS A 388 -37.90 -7.79 -2.85
C LYS A 388 -38.78 -7.39 -1.67
N ALA A 389 -39.01 -6.08 -1.53
CA ALA A 389 -40.03 -5.50 -0.66
C ALA A 389 -40.81 -4.43 -1.43
N THR A 390 -42.12 -4.35 -1.24
CA THR A 390 -42.99 -3.44 -1.98
C THR A 390 -43.75 -2.54 -1.02
N PHE A 391 -43.61 -1.22 -1.20
CA PHE A 391 -44.40 -0.22 -0.50
C PHE A 391 -45.20 0.61 -1.49
N LYS A 392 -46.53 0.58 -1.37
CA LYS A 392 -47.45 1.11 -2.40
C LYS A 392 -47.02 0.54 -3.76
N ASP A 393 -46.95 1.35 -4.81
CA ASP A 393 -46.56 0.90 -6.15
C ASP A 393 -45.02 0.80 -6.36
N LYS A 394 -44.23 0.89 -5.28
CA LYS A 394 -42.76 0.98 -5.31
C LYS A 394 -42.09 -0.27 -4.72
N THR A 395 -41.75 -1.23 -5.59
CA THR A 395 -40.93 -2.42 -5.25
C THR A 395 -39.43 -2.09 -5.25
N ASP A 396 -38.76 -2.19 -4.10
CA ASP A 396 -37.29 -2.17 -3.94
C ASP A 396 -36.79 -3.59 -3.56
N GLY A 397 -35.52 -3.78 -3.22
CA GLY A 397 -35.04 -5.05 -2.69
C GLY A 397 -33.63 -5.03 -2.09
N VAL A 398 -33.38 -6.00 -1.21
CA VAL A 398 -32.10 -6.30 -0.56
C VAL A 398 -31.49 -7.53 -1.24
N GLU A 399 -30.23 -7.47 -1.67
CA GLU A 399 -29.51 -8.66 -2.14
C GLU A 399 -28.86 -9.36 -0.93
N LYS A 400 -29.15 -10.65 -0.73
CA LYS A 400 -28.41 -11.52 0.19
C LYS A 400 -27.36 -12.29 -0.61
N SER A 401 -26.09 -12.05 -0.32
CA SER A 401 -24.93 -12.67 -1.00
C SER A 401 -24.06 -13.40 0.00
N VAL A 402 -23.98 -14.73 -0.08
CA VAL A 402 -23.22 -15.57 0.85
C VAL A 402 -21.86 -15.91 0.26
N TYR A 403 -20.77 -15.49 0.89
CA TYR A 403 -19.41 -15.67 0.36
C TYR A 403 -18.97 -17.15 0.43
N ARG A 404 -18.40 -17.67 -0.67
CA ARG A 404 -18.12 -19.10 -0.89
C ARG A 404 -16.67 -19.50 -0.59
N GLY A 405 -15.72 -18.55 -0.64
CA GLY A 405 -14.27 -18.76 -0.52
C GLY A 405 -13.49 -18.06 -1.64
#